data_AF-A0A016TNX4-F1
#
_entry.id   AF-A0A016TNX4-F1
#
_cell.length_a   1.000
_cell.length_b   1.000
_cell.length_c   1.000
_cell.angle_alpha   90.00
_cell.angle_beta   90.00
_cell.angle_gamma   90.00
#
_symmetry.space_group_name_H-M   'P 1'
#
loop_
_entity.id
_entity.type
_entity.pdbx_description
1 polymer ?
#
loop_
_entity_poly.entity_id
_entity_poly.type
_entity_poly.pdbx_seq_one_letter_code
_entity_poly.pdbx_strand_id
1 'polypeptide(L)'
;MENDEVARYRRWIQAHLSRHDICHIFLGIIVNIDYRDFVTSIQRVSDRLMSTKITEGSNVLRIVSAYAPQCVCTDDTNEQFYRGFEVLLQGFDEGENVIIGGDFNGHVGSARDCYERWHGGQGYGARNEMGTMLLGHAEAAD
;
A
#
# COMPACT_ATOMS: atom_id res chain seq x y z
N MET A 1 17.72 -8.11 19.48
CA MET A 1 17.60 -6.67 19.80
C MET A 1 16.32 -6.23 19.12
N GLU A 2 15.25 -5.94 19.87
CA GLU A 2 13.98 -5.56 19.24
C GLU A 2 14.18 -4.25 18.48
N ASN A 3 13.82 -4.23 17.20
CA ASN A 3 13.94 -3.06 16.36
C ASN A 3 13.04 -1.96 16.95
N ASP A 4 13.61 -0.83 17.37
CA ASP A 4 12.92 0.18 18.19
C ASP A 4 11.67 0.73 17.48
N GLU A 5 11.67 0.71 16.14
CA GLU A 5 10.51 1.05 15.31
C GLU A 5 9.37 0.03 15.41
N VAL A 6 9.66 -1.27 15.49
CA VAL A 6 8.65 -2.33 15.64
C VAL A 6 8.03 -2.26 17.03
N ALA A 7 8.83 -2.00 18.06
CA ALA A 7 8.35 -1.76 19.42
C ALA A 7 7.49 -0.48 19.50
N ARG A 8 7.84 0.56 18.75
CA ARG A 8 7.05 1.79 18.62
C ARG A 8 5.74 1.54 17.88
N TYR A 9 5.75 0.76 16.80
CA TYR A 9 4.56 0.40 16.01
C TYR A 9 3.56 -0.41 16.85
N ARG A 10 4.02 -1.40 17.62
CA ARG A 10 3.16 -2.15 18.55
C ARG A 10 2.53 -1.26 19.62
N ARG A 11 3.33 -0.40 20.26
CA ARG A 11 2.84 0.55 21.26
C ARG A 11 1.83 1.53 20.64
N TRP A 12 2.02 1.91 19.38
CA TRP A 12 1.10 2.78 18.65
C TRP A 12 -0.24 2.10 18.34
N ILE A 13 -0.24 0.85 17.83
CA ILE A 13 -1.47 0.09 17.60
C ILE A 13 -2.27 -0.02 18.89
N GLN A 14 -1.62 -0.40 20.00
CA GLN A 14 -2.28 -0.51 21.31
C GLN A 14 -2.82 0.85 21.80
N ALA A 15 -2.08 1.94 21.57
CA ALA A 15 -2.49 3.29 21.98
C ALA A 15 -3.58 3.92 21.10
N HIS A 16 -3.72 3.50 19.82
CA HIS A 16 -4.73 4.05 18.91
C HIS A 16 -6.02 3.23 18.91
N LEU A 17 -5.97 1.91 19.10
CA LEU A 17 -7.16 1.08 19.32
C LEU A 17 -7.93 1.46 20.60
N SER A 18 -7.30 2.18 21.53
CA SER A 18 -7.88 2.59 22.80
C SER A 18 -8.43 4.02 22.82
N ARG A 19 -8.35 4.77 21.71
CA ARG A 19 -8.87 6.15 21.63
C ARG A 19 -10.16 6.15 20.81
N HIS A 20 -11.28 6.40 21.49
CA HIS A 20 -12.65 6.36 20.95
C HIS A 20 -13.13 7.65 20.26
N ASP A 21 -12.29 8.69 20.19
CA ASP A 21 -12.68 9.98 19.62
C ASP A 21 -11.68 10.40 18.54
N ILE A 22 -12.21 10.69 17.35
CA ILE A 22 -11.60 11.19 16.08
C ILE A 22 -11.63 10.15 14.94
N CYS A 23 -12.30 10.50 13.83
CA CYS A 23 -12.30 9.77 12.56
C CYS A 23 -10.91 9.79 11.91
N HIS A 24 -9.98 8.97 12.39
CA HIS A 24 -8.74 8.71 11.67
C HIS A 24 -8.96 7.60 10.64
N ILE A 25 -8.49 7.83 9.41
CA ILE A 25 -8.30 6.76 8.43
C ILE A 25 -7.12 5.94 8.92
N PHE A 26 -7.32 4.64 9.16
CA PHE A 26 -6.29 3.74 9.64
C PHE A 26 -5.80 2.83 8.51
N LEU A 27 -4.51 2.91 8.24
CA LEU A 27 -3.79 1.87 7.52
C LEU A 27 -3.03 0.99 8.50
N GLY A 28 -3.02 -0.31 8.24
CA GLY A 28 -2.31 -1.29 9.03
C GLY A 28 -1.92 -2.50 8.19
N ILE A 29 -0.75 -3.06 8.49
CA ILE A 29 -0.29 -4.31 7.93
C ILE A 29 -0.21 -5.30 9.09
N ILE A 30 -1.00 -6.38 9.00
CA ILE A 30 -0.98 -7.46 9.99
C ILE A 30 -0.04 -8.54 9.46
N VAL A 31 1.02 -8.79 10.20
CA VAL A 31 2.03 -9.80 9.87
C VAL A 31 1.87 -10.96 10.85
N ASN A 32 1.91 -12.19 10.34
CA ASN A 32 1.90 -13.39 11.19
C ASN A 32 3.09 -13.32 12.18
N ILE A 33 2.87 -13.75 13.42
CA ILE A 33 3.86 -13.71 14.50
C ILE A 33 5.17 -14.43 14.14
N ASP A 34 5.11 -15.46 13.30
CA ASP A 34 6.28 -16.20 12.82
C ASP A 34 7.22 -15.30 12.00
N TYR A 35 6.67 -14.27 11.36
CA TYR A 35 7.42 -13.31 10.57
C TYR A 35 7.89 -12.08 11.36
N ARG A 36 7.58 -12.02 12.65
CA ARG A 36 7.88 -10.85 13.52
C ARG A 36 9.31 -10.39 13.38
N ASP A 37 10.26 -11.31 13.54
CA ASP A 37 11.67 -10.97 13.68
C ASP A 37 12.33 -10.68 12.33
N PHE A 38 11.62 -10.98 11.24
CA PHE A 38 12.00 -10.63 9.88
C PHE A 38 11.50 -9.24 9.46
N VAL A 39 10.65 -8.57 10.26
CA VAL A 39 10.26 -7.17 10.00
C VAL A 39 11.44 -6.25 10.30
N THR A 40 12.08 -5.75 9.25
CA THR A 40 13.31 -4.95 9.35
C THR A 40 13.07 -3.45 9.26
N SER A 41 11.97 -2.99 8.67
CA SER A 41 11.65 -1.57 8.58
C SER A 41 10.14 -1.34 8.39
N ILE A 42 9.63 -0.24 8.96
CA ILE A 42 8.27 0.24 8.74
C ILE A 42 8.36 1.72 8.33
N GLN A 43 7.91 2.04 7.12
CA GLN A 43 7.92 3.41 6.60
C GLN A 43 6.49 3.90 6.41
N ARG A 44 6.10 4.92 7.18
CA ARG A 44 4.83 5.64 7.02
C ARG A 44 5.09 6.93 6.24
N VAL A 45 4.55 7.01 5.03
CA VAL A 45 4.70 8.19 4.16
C VAL A 45 3.61 9.22 4.47
N SER A 46 2.38 8.75 4.71
CA SER A 46 1.24 9.59 5.08
C SER A 46 0.20 8.77 5.84
N ASP A 47 -0.93 9.37 6.18
CA ASP A 47 -2.09 8.66 6.74
C ASP A 47 -2.72 7.66 5.75
N ARG A 48 -2.33 7.75 4.47
CA ARG A 48 -2.87 7.00 3.34
C ARG A 48 -1.84 6.13 2.62
N LEU A 49 -0.60 6.13 3.08
CA LEU A 49 0.44 5.33 2.49
C LEU A 49 1.45 4.87 3.54
N MET A 50 1.59 3.55 3.67
CA MET A 50 2.58 2.92 4.53
C MET A 50 3.21 1.72 3.84
N SER A 51 4.38 1.33 4.30
CA SER A 51 5.05 0.13 3.83
C SER A 51 5.84 -0.56 4.92
N THR A 52 6.06 -1.85 4.74
CA THR A 52 6.81 -2.71 5.66
C THR A 52 7.77 -3.56 4.86
N LYS A 53 9.04 -3.58 5.28
CA LYS A 53 10.09 -4.43 4.72
C LYS A 53 10.24 -5.65 5.61
N ILE A 54 10.09 -6.82 5.01
CA ILE A 54 10.30 -8.14 5.63
C ILE A 54 11.50 -8.77 4.93
N THR A 55 12.53 -9.11 5.69
CA THR A 55 13.78 -9.65 5.16
C THR A 55 14.09 -10.99 5.82
N GLU A 56 14.13 -12.05 5.02
CA GLU A 56 14.53 -13.40 5.45
C GLU A 56 15.74 -13.85 4.62
N GLY A 57 16.93 -13.85 5.23
CA GLY A 57 18.17 -14.13 4.51
C GLY A 57 18.44 -13.10 3.42
N SER A 58 18.55 -13.55 2.17
CA SER A 58 18.69 -12.69 0.99
C SER A 58 17.35 -12.27 0.37
N ASN A 59 16.23 -12.82 0.83
CA ASN A 59 14.92 -12.52 0.28
C ASN A 59 14.34 -11.28 0.98
N VAL A 60 14.02 -10.28 0.18
CA VAL A 60 13.35 -9.07 0.67
C VAL A 60 11.94 -9.02 0.07
N LEU A 61 10.96 -8.87 0.94
CA LEU A 61 9.56 -8.61 0.60
C LEU A 61 9.15 -7.25 1.14
N ARG A 62 8.64 -6.39 0.27
CA ARG A 62 8.11 -5.09 0.61
C ARG A 62 6.60 -5.11 0.42
N ILE A 63 5.88 -4.86 1.51
CA ILE A 63 4.42 -4.78 1.50
C ILE A 63 4.04 -3.31 1.61
N VAL A 64 3.34 -2.78 0.62
CA VAL A 64 2.78 -1.44 0.60
C VAL A 64 1.29 -1.53 0.88
N SER A 65 0.82 -0.76 1.86
CA SER A 65 -0.61 -0.55 2.09
C SER A 65 -0.95 0.89 1.71
N ALA A 66 -1.93 1.04 0.82
CA ALA A 66 -2.35 2.32 0.29
C ALA A 66 -3.85 2.56 0.46
N TYR A 67 -4.25 3.82 0.61
CA TYR A 67 -5.64 4.25 0.59
C TYR A 67 -5.74 5.49 -0.29
N ALA A 68 -6.13 5.33 -1.55
CA ALA A 68 -6.22 6.47 -2.46
C ALA A 68 -7.37 7.40 -2.05
N PRO A 69 -7.28 8.70 -2.36
CA PRO A 69 -8.40 9.61 -2.17
C PRO A 69 -9.65 9.17 -2.95
N GLN A 70 -10.83 9.54 -2.46
CA GLN A 70 -12.07 9.32 -3.19
C GLN A 70 -12.13 10.24 -4.43
N CYS A 71 -12.88 9.84 -5.46
CA CYS A 71 -13.07 10.60 -6.69
C CYS A 71 -13.63 12.03 -6.52
N VAL A 72 -14.14 12.38 -5.34
CA VAL A 72 -14.68 13.72 -5.01
C VAL A 72 -13.62 14.62 -4.34
N CYS A 73 -12.40 14.13 -4.14
CA CYS A 73 -11.30 14.90 -3.59
C CYS A 73 -10.76 15.90 -4.63
N THR A 74 -10.14 16.99 -4.18
CA THR A 74 -9.48 17.95 -5.09
C THR A 74 -8.37 17.28 -5.88
N ASP A 75 -8.13 17.77 -7.10
CA ASP A 75 -7.02 17.31 -7.95
C ASP A 75 -5.68 17.32 -7.20
N ASP A 76 -5.43 18.37 -6.39
CA ASP A 76 -4.25 18.48 -5.52
C ASP A 76 -4.10 17.30 -4.55
N THR A 77 -5.20 16.78 -4.00
CA THR A 77 -5.15 15.66 -3.04
C THR A 77 -4.82 14.34 -3.75
N ASN A 78 -5.36 14.15 -4.95
CA ASN A 78 -5.02 13.01 -5.81
C ASN A 78 -3.56 13.07 -6.25
N GLU A 79 -3.12 14.21 -6.77
CA GLU A 79 -1.73 14.41 -7.22
C GLU A 79 -0.74 14.18 -6.08
N GLN A 80 -0.98 14.73 -4.89
CA GLN A 80 -0.12 14.50 -3.72
C GLN A 80 -0.04 13.03 -3.33
N PHE A 81 -1.15 12.29 -3.42
CA PHE A 81 -1.15 10.86 -3.13
C PHE A 81 -0.32 10.09 -4.15
N TYR A 82 -0.57 10.27 -5.45
CA TYR A 82 0.15 9.54 -6.50
C TYR A 82 1.63 9.92 -6.57
N ARG A 83 1.98 11.19 -6.34
CA ARG A 83 3.38 11.62 -6.20
C ARG A 83 4.06 10.96 -5.01
N GLY A 84 3.39 10.91 -3.85
CA GLY A 84 3.91 10.23 -2.67
C GLY A 84 4.06 8.71 -2.88
N PHE A 85 3.14 8.11 -3.63
CA PHE A 85 3.17 6.71 -4.02
C PHE A 85 4.35 6.41 -4.94
N GLU A 86 4.56 7.21 -5.98
CA GLU A 86 5.68 7.07 -6.91
C GLU A 86 7.04 7.24 -6.20
N VAL A 87 7.19 8.29 -5.38
CA VAL A 87 8.42 8.52 -4.59
C VAL A 87 8.69 7.36 -3.63
N LEU A 88 7.64 6.76 -3.07
CA LEU A 88 7.80 5.57 -2.24
C LEU A 88 8.37 4.43 -3.08
N LEU A 89 7.75 4.09 -4.22
CA LEU A 89 8.15 2.99 -5.09
C LEU A 89 9.58 3.16 -5.64
N GLN A 90 9.97 4.38 -6.00
CA GLN A 90 11.33 4.71 -6.46
C GLN A 90 12.40 4.51 -5.38
N GLY A 91 12.01 4.49 -4.10
CA GLY A 91 12.92 4.24 -2.98
C GLY A 91 13.18 2.77 -2.68
N PHE A 92 12.69 1.85 -3.51
CA PHE A 92 12.85 0.41 -3.29
C PHE A 92 14.11 -0.09 -4.00
N ASP A 93 14.80 -1.06 -3.39
CA ASP A 93 16.02 -1.61 -3.97
C ASP A 93 15.67 -2.54 -5.15
N GLU A 94 16.54 -2.59 -6.17
CA GLU A 94 16.41 -3.55 -7.26
C GLU A 94 16.47 -4.99 -6.72
N GLY A 95 15.53 -5.84 -7.16
CA GLY A 95 15.43 -7.24 -6.72
C GLY A 95 14.60 -7.46 -5.45
N GLU A 96 14.03 -6.42 -4.84
CA GLU A 96 13.00 -6.58 -3.82
C GLU A 96 11.70 -7.09 -4.44
N ASN A 97 11.04 -8.05 -3.78
CA ASN A 97 9.70 -8.45 -4.15
C ASN A 97 8.71 -7.44 -3.56
N VAL A 98 7.84 -6.86 -4.39
CA VAL A 98 6.91 -5.81 -3.94
C VAL A 98 5.47 -6.31 -4.07
N ILE A 99 4.73 -6.20 -2.97
CA ILE A 99 3.28 -6.41 -2.94
C ILE A 99 2.63 -5.09 -2.57
N ILE A 100 1.73 -4.61 -3.43
CA ILE A 100 0.96 -3.40 -3.18
C ILE A 100 -0.49 -3.83 -2.97
N GLY A 101 -1.03 -3.51 -1.80
CA GLY A 101 -2.42 -3.74 -1.44
C GLY A 101 -3.06 -2.47 -0.90
N GLY A 102 -4.38 -2.38 -0.97
CA GLY A 102 -5.07 -1.19 -0.51
C GLY A 102 -6.41 -0.96 -1.19
N ASP A 103 -7.06 0.11 -0.77
CA ASP A 103 -8.24 0.63 -1.46
C ASP A 103 -7.82 1.82 -2.30
N PHE A 104 -7.71 1.60 -3.60
CA PHE A 104 -7.37 2.65 -4.56
C PHE A 104 -8.58 3.46 -5.02
N ASN A 105 -9.79 3.19 -4.51
CA ASN A 105 -11.05 3.73 -5.01
C ASN A 105 -11.22 3.59 -6.55
N GLY A 106 -10.45 2.67 -7.14
CA GLY A 106 -10.39 2.36 -8.55
C GLY A 106 -11.19 1.11 -8.84
N HIS A 107 -12.11 1.21 -9.79
CA HIS A 107 -12.90 0.08 -10.24
C HIS A 107 -12.30 -0.41 -11.55
N VAL A 108 -11.55 -1.52 -11.48
CA VAL A 108 -10.85 -2.08 -12.65
C VAL A 108 -11.77 -2.74 -13.67
N GLY A 109 -13.02 -3.02 -13.30
CA GLY A 109 -14.00 -3.66 -14.17
C GLY A 109 -13.81 -5.18 -14.29
N SER A 110 -14.81 -5.86 -14.86
CA SER A 110 -14.74 -7.31 -15.12
C SER A 110 -13.87 -7.65 -16.35
N ALA A 111 -13.80 -6.75 -17.32
CA ALA A 111 -13.05 -6.94 -18.54
C ALA A 111 -11.56 -6.63 -18.36
N ARG A 112 -10.70 -7.46 -18.97
CA ARG A 112 -9.24 -7.28 -18.92
C ARG A 112 -8.76 -6.18 -19.89
N ASP A 113 -9.41 -6.01 -21.03
CA ASP A 113 -9.23 -4.91 -22.00
C ASP A 113 -7.76 -4.50 -22.19
N CYS A 114 -6.92 -5.40 -22.75
CA CYS A 114 -5.48 -5.21 -23.01
C CYS A 114 -4.56 -5.22 -21.78
N TYR A 115 -5.09 -5.42 -20.57
CA TYR A 115 -4.29 -5.58 -19.34
C TYR A 115 -4.23 -7.04 -18.87
N GLU A 116 -4.18 -8.02 -19.78
CA GLU A 116 -4.24 -9.45 -19.41
C GLU A 116 -3.16 -9.88 -18.43
N ARG A 117 -1.99 -9.22 -18.48
CA ARG A 117 -0.86 -9.48 -17.58
C ARG A 117 -1.03 -8.90 -16.19
N TRP A 118 -1.65 -7.71 -16.08
CA TRP A 118 -1.75 -6.96 -14.82
C TRP A 118 -3.14 -7.05 -14.15
N HIS A 119 -4.16 -7.49 -14.89
CA HIS A 119 -5.53 -7.63 -14.41
C HIS A 119 -5.87 -9.09 -14.05
N GLY A 120 -6.04 -9.35 -12.75
CA GLY A 120 -6.32 -10.69 -12.22
C GLY A 120 -7.62 -11.35 -12.71
N GLY A 121 -8.53 -10.61 -13.35
CA GLY A 121 -9.78 -11.15 -13.92
C GLY A 121 -10.88 -11.40 -12.88
N GLN A 122 -10.75 -10.82 -11.69
CA GLN A 122 -11.70 -10.96 -10.58
C GLN A 122 -12.51 -9.67 -10.33
N GLY A 123 -12.38 -8.67 -11.20
CA GLY A 123 -13.14 -7.43 -11.09
C GLY A 123 -14.62 -7.64 -11.41
N TYR A 124 -15.45 -6.75 -10.88
CA TYR A 124 -16.89 -6.68 -11.17
C TYR A 124 -17.16 -5.45 -12.05
N GLY A 125 -18.35 -5.34 -12.64
CA GLY A 125 -18.82 -4.09 -13.26
C GLY A 125 -17.97 -3.54 -14.42
N ALA A 126 -18.15 -2.25 -14.69
CA ALA A 126 -17.47 -1.50 -15.75
C ALA A 126 -16.32 -0.67 -15.19
N ARG A 127 -15.17 -0.69 -15.85
CA ARG A 127 -13.96 0.03 -15.43
C ARG A 127 -14.23 1.54 -15.32
N ASN A 128 -13.78 2.17 -14.23
CA ASN A 128 -13.81 3.62 -14.07
C ASN A 128 -12.42 4.24 -14.31
N GLU A 129 -12.35 5.57 -14.39
CA GLU A 129 -11.11 6.31 -14.66
C GLU A 129 -9.97 5.95 -13.69
N MET A 130 -10.27 5.86 -12.39
CA MET A 130 -9.31 5.47 -11.36
C MET A 130 -8.81 4.03 -11.56
N GLY A 131 -9.67 3.11 -12.01
CA GLY A 131 -9.29 1.74 -12.36
C GLY A 131 -8.42 1.66 -13.61
N THR A 132 -8.66 2.51 -14.61
CA THR A 132 -7.80 2.65 -15.79
C THR A 132 -6.42 3.17 -15.40
N MET A 133 -6.36 4.22 -14.59
CA MET A 133 -5.10 4.77 -14.10
C MET A 133 -4.31 3.75 -13.27
N LEU A 134 -4.98 3.00 -12.38
CA LEU A 134 -4.34 1.95 -11.59
C LEU A 134 -3.70 0.87 -12.47
N LEU A 135 -4.40 0.41 -13.51
CA LEU A 135 -3.86 -0.59 -14.45
C LEU A 135 -2.73 -0.02 -15.31
N GLY A 136 -2.84 1.25 -15.74
CA GLY A 136 -1.75 1.93 -16.46
C GLY A 136 -0.48 2.06 -15.61
N HIS A 137 -0.61 2.35 -14.31
CA HIS A 137 0.54 2.35 -13.40
C HIS A 137 1.15 0.95 -13.23
N ALA A 138 0.33 -0.10 -13.16
CA ALA A 138 0.83 -1.46 -13.08
C ALA A 138 1.58 -1.89 -14.35
N GLU A 139 1.11 -1.46 -15.52
CA GLU A 139 1.78 -1.67 -16.81
C GLU A 139 3.11 -0.90 -16.90
N ALA A 140 3.15 0.35 -16.46
CA ALA A 140 4.37 1.16 -16.51
C ALA A 140 5.45 0.74 -15.49
N ALA A 141 5.07 -0.03 -14.47
CA ALA A 141 5.97 -0.48 -13.39
C ALA A 141 6.56 -1.88 -13.62
N ASP A 142 6.18 -2.57 -14.70
CA ASP A 142 6.75 -3.86 -15.13
C ASP A 142 8.05 -3.68 -15.93
#